data_AF-A0A2E7N9R3-F1
#
_entry.id   AF-A0A2E7N9R3-F1
#
_cell.length_a   1.000
_cell.length_b   1.000
_cell.length_c   1.000
_cell.angle_alpha   90.00
_cell.angle_beta   90.00
_cell.angle_gamma   90.00
#
_symmetry.space_group_name_H-M   'P 1'
#
loop_
_entity.id
_entity.type
_entity.pdbx_description
1 polymer ?
#
loop_
_entity_poly.entity_id
_entity_poly.type
_entity_poly.pdbx_seq_one_letter_code
_entity_poly.pdbx_strand_id
1 'polypeptide(L)'
;MRIFNIIRNKIFLLTAFSYLIVANVVVGEGLKPPTNIQSIPALLTAILEFVVDVGKYVIPLAIIYAGFKFVAARGNPEEIETARRTLFWILIGGAIILGAQVLKTVIIGTVEGIQGR
;
A
#
# COMPACT_ATOMS: atom_id res chain seq x y z
N MET A 1 -42.96 -4.22 17.15
CA MET A 1 -42.41 -4.30 15.77
C MET A 1 -41.52 -3.12 15.33
N ARG A 2 -41.54 -1.94 16.00
CA ARG A 2 -40.77 -0.75 15.58
C ARG A 2 -39.24 -0.84 15.81
N ILE A 3 -38.81 -1.58 16.83
CA ILE A 3 -37.39 -1.72 17.22
C ILE A 3 -36.58 -2.51 16.18
N PHE A 4 -37.18 -3.54 15.57
CA PHE A 4 -36.50 -4.37 14.56
C PHE A 4 -36.13 -3.58 13.29
N ASN A 5 -36.96 -2.63 12.87
CA ASN A 5 -36.67 -1.74 11.74
C ASN A 5 -35.54 -0.75 12.03
N ILE A 6 -35.42 -0.28 13.27
CA ILE A 6 -34.36 0.68 13.68
C ILE A 6 -33.00 -0.01 13.68
N ILE A 7 -32.92 -1.24 14.17
CA ILE A 7 -31.69 -2.03 14.19
C ILE A 7 -31.26 -2.40 12.75
N ARG A 8 -32.21 -2.83 11.92
CA ARG A 8 -31.97 -3.15 10.50
C ARG A 8 -31.48 -1.93 9.70
N ASN A 9 -31.99 -0.73 9.98
CA ASN A 9 -31.54 0.47 9.29
C ASN A 9 -30.12 0.90 9.71
N LYS A 10 -29.79 0.77 11.01
CA LYS A 10 -28.44 1.09 11.53
C LYS A 10 -27.37 0.13 11.01
N ILE A 11 -27.68 -1.17 10.86
CA ILE A 11 -26.72 -2.15 10.32
C ILE A 11 -26.40 -1.89 8.85
N PHE A 12 -27.40 -1.45 8.06
CA PHE A 12 -27.23 -1.09 6.66
C PHE A 12 -26.39 0.19 6.49
N LEU A 13 -26.54 1.16 7.39
CA LEU A 13 -25.71 2.36 7.38
C LEU A 13 -24.24 2.06 7.72
N LEU A 14 -23.97 1.11 8.60
CA LEU A 14 -22.60 0.72 8.94
C LEU A 14 -21.87 0.04 7.77
N THR A 15 -22.56 -0.84 7.03
CA THR A 15 -21.97 -1.49 5.85
C THR A 15 -21.78 -0.51 4.69
N ALA A 16 -22.76 0.38 4.46
CA ALA A 16 -22.66 1.43 3.44
C ALA A 16 -21.56 2.45 3.76
N PHE A 17 -21.42 2.84 5.02
CA PHE A 17 -20.36 3.76 5.47
C PHE A 17 -18.97 3.13 5.33
N SER A 18 -18.82 1.84 5.66
CA SER A 18 -17.60 1.09 5.37
C SER A 18 -17.27 1.07 3.88
N TYR A 19 -18.27 0.90 3.01
CA TYR A 19 -18.09 0.93 1.56
C TYR A 19 -17.64 2.31 1.04
N LEU A 20 -18.16 3.40 1.61
CA LEU A 20 -17.74 4.76 1.25
C LEU A 20 -16.31 5.08 1.69
N ILE A 21 -15.85 4.55 2.82
CA ILE A 21 -14.45 4.70 3.26
C ILE A 21 -13.51 3.99 2.29
N VAL A 22 -13.81 2.75 1.91
CA VAL A 22 -12.99 1.97 0.97
C VAL A 22 -12.96 2.61 -0.42
N ALA A 23 -14.09 3.16 -0.89
CA ALA A 23 -14.15 3.86 -2.17
C ALA A 23 -13.22 5.09 -2.22
N ASN A 24 -13.16 5.91 -1.17
CA ASN A 24 -12.27 7.07 -1.14
C ASN A 24 -10.78 6.68 -1.07
N VAL A 25 -10.44 5.60 -0.36
CA VAL A 25 -9.05 5.08 -0.32
C VAL A 25 -8.60 4.55 -1.70
N VAL A 26 -9.51 4.01 -2.51
CA VAL A 26 -9.20 3.48 -3.84
C VAL A 26 -9.16 4.58 -4.92
N VAL A 27 -9.94 5.65 -4.76
CA VAL A 27 -10.07 6.74 -5.76
C VAL A 27 -9.03 7.86 -5.55
N GLY A 28 -8.29 7.86 -4.44
CA GLY A 28 -7.34 8.93 -4.08
C GLY A 28 -5.95 8.87 -4.71
N GLU A 29 -5.54 7.76 -5.34
CA GLU A 29 -4.25 7.68 -6.05
C GLU A 29 -4.49 8.05 -7.51
N GLY A 30 -4.63 9.36 -7.76
CA GLY A 30 -4.72 9.88 -9.11
C GLY A 30 -3.49 9.46 -9.92
N LEU A 31 -3.72 8.75 -11.04
CA LEU A 31 -2.73 8.56 -12.09
C LEU A 31 -2.35 9.94 -12.63
N LYS A 32 -1.31 10.56 -12.06
CA LYS A 32 -0.75 11.81 -12.57
C LYS A 32 -0.12 11.51 -13.94
N PRO A 33 -0.56 12.15 -15.04
CA PRO A 33 0.02 11.91 -16.34
C PRO A 33 1.50 12.35 -16.36
N PRO A 34 2.43 11.54 -16.88
CA PRO A 34 3.85 11.85 -16.89
C PRO A 34 4.18 12.76 -18.08
N THR A 35 3.87 14.05 -17.99
CA THR A 35 4.28 15.02 -19.01
C THR A 35 4.86 16.27 -18.38
N ASN A 36 6.04 16.12 -17.75
CA ASN A 36 7.11 17.12 -17.86
C ASN A 36 8.45 16.51 -17.41
N ILE A 37 9.08 15.71 -18.27
CA ILE A 37 10.41 15.16 -18.03
C ILE A 37 11.42 16.25 -18.39
N GLN A 38 11.66 17.19 -17.49
CA GLN A 38 12.73 18.18 -17.63
C GLN A 38 13.71 18.20 -16.45
N SER A 39 13.51 17.35 -15.41
CA SER A 39 14.34 17.37 -14.20
C SER A 39 14.51 15.97 -13.56
N ILE A 40 15.73 15.65 -13.09
CA ILE A 40 16.06 14.41 -12.36
C ILE A 40 15.07 14.09 -11.20
N PRO A 41 14.60 15.06 -10.40
CA PRO A 41 13.62 14.81 -9.33
C PRO A 41 12.25 14.34 -9.84
N ALA A 42 11.84 14.77 -11.05
CA ALA A 42 10.57 14.36 -11.64
C ALA A 42 10.60 12.90 -12.08
N LEU A 43 11.75 12.43 -12.61
CA LEU A 43 11.96 11.02 -12.95
C LEU A 43 11.92 10.13 -11.71
N LEU A 44 12.59 10.54 -10.62
CA LEU A 44 12.57 9.82 -9.36
C LEU A 44 11.14 9.73 -8.80
N THR A 45 10.40 10.83 -8.86
CA THR A 45 9.01 10.89 -8.42
C THR A 45 8.10 9.95 -9.21
N ALA A 46 8.21 9.94 -10.53
CA ALA A 46 7.37 9.11 -11.40
C ALA A 46 7.62 7.61 -11.18
N ILE A 47 8.89 7.20 -11.02
CA ILE A 47 9.24 5.80 -10.73
C ILE A 47 8.71 5.39 -9.35
N LEU A 48 8.82 6.27 -8.35
CA LEU A 48 8.31 6.00 -7.01
C LEU A 48 6.79 5.86 -6.97
N GLU A 49 6.06 6.77 -7.62
CA GLU A 49 4.61 6.71 -7.73
C GLU A 49 4.17 5.41 -8.41
N PHE A 50 4.84 5.00 -9.49
CA PHE A 50 4.57 3.73 -10.15
C PHE A 50 4.79 2.52 -9.23
N VAL A 51 5.90 2.51 -8.48
CA VAL A 51 6.20 1.40 -7.55
C VAL A 51 5.20 1.34 -6.39
N VAL A 52 4.79 2.50 -5.84
CA VAL A 52 3.76 2.58 -4.78
C VAL A 52 2.41 2.10 -5.32
N ASP A 53 2.04 2.52 -6.52
CA ASP A 53 0.77 2.17 -7.16
C ASP A 53 0.64 0.67 -7.42
N VAL A 54 1.73 0.02 -7.85
CA VAL A 54 1.78 -1.45 -7.98
C VAL A 54 1.82 -2.11 -6.59
N GLY A 55 2.61 -1.56 -5.66
CA GLY A 55 2.79 -2.08 -4.31
C GLY A 55 1.49 -2.17 -3.50
N LYS A 56 0.58 -1.19 -3.66
CA LYS A 56 -0.70 -1.15 -2.93
C LYS A 56 -1.60 -2.35 -3.20
N TYR A 57 -1.51 -2.93 -4.41
CA TYR A 57 -2.27 -4.13 -4.78
C TYR A 57 -1.47 -5.42 -4.57
N VAL A 58 -0.16 -5.40 -4.88
CA VAL A 58 0.68 -6.61 -4.84
C VAL A 58 0.99 -7.04 -3.40
N ILE A 59 1.27 -6.11 -2.49
CA ILE A 59 1.64 -6.44 -1.11
C ILE A 59 0.53 -7.21 -0.37
N PRO A 60 -0.74 -6.76 -0.36
CA PRO A 60 -1.82 -7.51 0.29
C PRO A 60 -1.97 -8.93 -0.27
N LEU A 61 -1.86 -9.11 -1.59
CA LEU A 61 -1.91 -10.43 -2.22
C LEU A 61 -0.74 -11.31 -1.79
N ALA A 62 0.46 -10.76 -1.71
CA ALA A 62 1.64 -11.48 -1.25
C ALA A 62 1.52 -11.89 0.23
N ILE A 63 0.95 -11.03 1.10
CA ILE A 63 0.68 -11.37 2.51
C ILE A 63 -0.30 -12.54 2.61
N ILE A 64 -1.39 -12.52 1.83
CA ILE A 64 -2.36 -13.62 1.78
C ILE A 64 -1.67 -14.92 1.33
N TYR A 65 -0.87 -14.86 0.26
CA TYR A 65 -0.11 -16.02 -0.23
C TYR A 65 0.84 -16.60 0.83
N ALA A 66 1.57 -15.73 1.54
CA ALA A 66 2.46 -16.15 2.60
C ALA A 66 1.68 -16.77 3.78
N GLY A 67 0.52 -16.21 4.14
CA GLY A 67 -0.40 -16.79 5.13
C GLY A 67 -0.87 -18.19 4.75
N PHE A 68 -1.26 -18.41 3.50
CA PHE A 68 -1.59 -19.76 3.00
C PHE A 68 -0.41 -20.72 3.11
N LYS A 69 0.80 -20.26 2.82
CA LYS A 69 2.02 -21.07 2.91
C LYS A 69 2.32 -21.51 4.34
N PHE A 70 2.05 -20.65 5.34
CA PHE A 70 2.14 -21.03 6.75
C PHE A 70 1.15 -22.12 7.15
N VAL A 71 -0.09 -22.06 6.64
CA VAL A 71 -1.12 -23.07 6.92
C VAL A 71 -0.80 -24.38 6.18
N ALA A 72 -0.33 -24.29 4.94
CA ALA A 72 0.04 -25.44 4.11
C ALA A 72 1.21 -26.24 4.69
N ALA A 73 2.14 -25.58 5.37
CA ALA A 73 3.33 -26.21 5.95
C ALA A 73 3.02 -27.27 7.01
N ARG A 74 1.83 -27.26 7.64
CA ARG A 74 1.31 -28.32 8.55
C ARG A 74 2.31 -28.83 9.61
N GLY A 75 3.27 -28.01 10.04
CA GLY A 75 4.30 -28.41 11.01
C GLY A 75 5.60 -28.96 10.41
N ASN A 76 5.75 -29.02 9.08
CA ASN A 76 7.04 -29.29 8.44
C ASN A 76 7.99 -28.09 8.70
N PRO A 77 9.10 -28.29 9.41
CA PRO A 77 10.02 -27.21 9.76
C PRO A 77 10.60 -26.49 8.54
N GLU A 78 10.84 -27.19 7.44
CA GLU A 78 11.44 -26.64 6.22
C GLU A 78 10.46 -25.71 5.47
N GLU A 79 9.19 -26.09 5.38
CA GLU A 79 8.15 -25.26 4.77
C GLU A 79 7.80 -24.05 5.63
N ILE A 80 7.81 -24.20 6.96
CA ILE A 80 7.62 -23.08 7.90
C ILE A 80 8.76 -22.07 7.76
N GLU A 81 10.01 -22.53 7.64
CA GLU A 81 11.14 -21.63 7.39
C GLU A 81 10.95 -20.87 6.07
N THR A 82 10.54 -21.57 5.02
CA THR A 82 10.29 -20.96 3.71
C THR A 82 9.16 -19.93 3.78
N ALA A 83 8.04 -20.23 4.45
CA ALA A 83 6.94 -19.30 4.65
C ALA A 83 7.38 -18.05 5.43
N ARG A 84 8.21 -18.23 6.47
CA ARG A 84 8.80 -17.14 7.25
C ARG A 84 9.70 -16.26 6.39
N ARG A 85 10.57 -16.85 5.57
CA ARG A 85 11.42 -16.11 4.63
C ARG A 85 10.56 -15.32 3.63
N THR A 86 9.50 -15.91 3.10
CA THR A 86 8.56 -15.21 2.21
C THR A 86 7.93 -13.99 2.89
N LEU A 87 7.46 -14.11 4.14
CA LEU A 87 6.96 -12.95 4.89
C LEU A 87 8.02 -11.88 5.13
N PHE A 88 9.25 -12.26 5.47
CA PHE A 88 10.34 -11.29 5.64
C PHE A 88 10.62 -10.52 4.34
N TRP A 89 10.63 -11.20 3.19
CA TRP A 89 10.80 -10.54 1.90
C TRP A 89 9.66 -9.55 1.59
N ILE A 90 8.42 -9.90 1.95
CA ILE A 90 7.26 -9.01 1.78
C ILE A 90 7.39 -7.78 2.68
N LEU A 91 7.79 -7.97 3.94
CA LEU A 91 8.01 -6.86 4.88
C LEU A 91 9.14 -5.94 4.42
N ILE A 92 10.24 -6.51 3.93
CA ILE A 92 11.36 -5.73 3.35
C ILE A 92 10.88 -4.98 2.11
N GLY A 93 10.12 -5.61 1.22
CA GLY A 93 9.53 -4.95 0.06
C GLY A 93 8.66 -3.76 0.43
N GLY A 94 7.77 -3.92 1.43
CA GLY A 94 6.97 -2.81 1.96
C GLY A 94 7.81 -1.71 2.61
N ALA A 95 8.81 -2.09 3.40
CA ALA A 95 9.72 -1.14 4.05
C ALA A 95 10.54 -0.34 3.04
N ILE A 96 10.95 -0.94 1.92
CA ILE A 96 11.65 -0.24 0.85
C ILE A 96 10.76 0.82 0.21
N ILE A 97 9.49 0.50 -0.07
CA ILE A 97 8.55 1.46 -0.66
C ILE A 97 8.37 2.67 0.27
N LEU A 98 8.16 2.42 1.56
CA LEU A 98 8.02 3.47 2.58
C LEU A 98 9.33 4.27 2.75
N GLY A 99 10.48 3.60 2.80
CA GLY A 99 11.79 4.23 2.93
C GLY A 99 12.14 5.10 1.73
N ALA A 100 11.76 4.69 0.53
CA ALA A 100 12.04 5.42 -0.69
C ALA A 100 11.25 6.74 -0.77
N GLN A 101 10.02 6.79 -0.21
CA GLN A 101 9.26 8.03 -0.08
C GLN A 101 9.94 9.02 0.88
N VAL A 102 10.47 8.54 2.00
CA VAL A 102 11.22 9.38 2.96
C VAL A 102 12.47 9.95 2.30
N LEU A 103 13.24 9.11 1.60
CA LEU A 103 14.44 9.54 0.89
C LEU A 103 14.14 10.57 -0.20
N LYS A 104 13.05 10.40 -0.97
CA LYS A 104 12.59 11.39 -1.96
C LYS A 104 12.40 12.77 -1.32
N THR A 105 11.69 12.84 -0.19
CA THR A 105 11.42 14.11 0.50
C THR A 105 12.69 14.80 0.96
N VAL A 106 13.66 14.04 1.49
CA VAL A 106 14.96 14.58 1.93
C VAL A 106 15.77 15.12 0.75
N ILE A 107 15.79 14.39 -0.37
CA ILE A 107 16.51 14.81 -1.58
C ILE A 107 15.89 16.07 -2.19
N ILE A 108 14.55 16.11 -2.33
CA ILE A 108 13.84 17.29 -2.86
C ILE A 108 14.05 18.49 -1.94
N GLY A 109 13.89 18.33 -0.63
CA GLY A 109 14.09 19.42 0.33
C GLY A 109 15.53 19.97 0.31
N THR A 110 16.53 19.11 0.04
CA THR A 110 17.92 19.54 -0.10
C THR A 110 18.16 20.28 -1.41
N VAL A 111 17.58 19.83 -2.51
CA VAL A 111 17.68 20.50 -3.82
C VAL A 111 17.00 21.87 -3.78
N GLU A 112 15.83 21.98 -3.15
CA GLU A 112 15.12 23.24 -2.94
C GLU A 112 15.90 24.19 -2.02
N GLY A 113 16.45 23.68 -0.91
CA GLY A 113 17.27 24.45 0.01
C GLY A 113 18.56 25.02 -0.61
N ILE A 114 19.12 24.36 -1.64
CA ILE A 114 20.27 24.86 -2.39
C ILE A 114 19.85 25.87 -3.48
N GLN A 115 18.63 25.79 -4.00
CA GLN A 115 18.11 26.73 -5.01
C GLN A 115 17.66 28.09 -4.43
N GLY A 116 17.71 28.29 -3.10
CA GLY A 116 17.60 29.61 -2.48
C GLY A 116 16.25 30.31 -2.67
N ARG A 117 15.15 29.55 -2.61
CA ARG A 117 13.77 30.08 -2.57
C ARG A 117 12.99 29.44 -1.44
#